data_AF-A0A849Q5C2-F1
#
_entry.id   AF-A0A849Q5C2-F1
#
_cell.length_a   1.000
_cell.length_b   1.000
_cell.length_c   1.000
_cell.angle_alpha   90.00
_cell.angle_beta   90.00
_cell.angle_gamma   90.00
#
_symmetry.space_group_name_H-M   'P 1'
#
loop_
_entity.id
_entity.type
_entity.pdbx_description
1 polymer ?
#
loop_
_entity_poly.entity_id
_entity_poly.type
_entity_poly.pdbx_seq_one_letter_code
_entity_poly.pdbx_strand_id
1 'polypeptide(L)'
;MTDKIYVISCSQDLASMGLDRKRSAVEGMEETNLSLDWSTVRLIPVIADEKVKFQVGETLIVSIKPIEIPAYSTVIQSFYGTNGMGHMFCIGCLTFKTHADDRVADKAMFQSRVKAPVMKGDLLGQVLIVPGKKK
;
A
#
# COMPACT_ATOMS: atom_id res chain seq x y z
N MET A 1 -24.41 0.64 -3.87
CA MET A 1 -23.58 1.55 -3.06
C MET A 1 -22.18 1.44 -3.60
N THR A 2 -21.65 2.53 -4.18
CA THR A 2 -20.36 2.50 -4.88
C THR A 2 -19.27 2.83 -3.88
N ASP A 3 -18.50 1.83 -3.48
CA ASP A 3 -17.31 1.98 -2.66
C ASP A 3 -16.29 2.82 -3.46
N LYS A 4 -16.26 4.13 -3.18
CA LYS A 4 -15.29 5.03 -3.79
C LYS A 4 -13.94 4.74 -3.17
N ILE A 5 -13.07 4.05 -3.91
CA ILE A 5 -11.65 3.94 -3.58
C ILE A 5 -11.04 5.34 -3.75
N TYR A 6 -10.61 5.95 -2.64
CA TYR A 6 -9.97 7.25 -2.65
C TYR A 6 -8.48 7.09 -2.92
N VAL A 7 -8.08 7.22 -4.19
CA VAL A 7 -6.67 7.38 -4.54
C VAL A 7 -6.33 8.87 -4.46
N ILE A 8 -5.57 9.28 -3.45
CA ILE A 8 -4.98 10.63 -3.38
C ILE A 8 -3.65 10.56 -4.13
N SER A 9 -3.67 10.82 -5.44
CA SER A 9 -2.46 11.13 -6.19
C SER A 9 -2.39 12.65 -6.36
N CYS A 10 -1.41 13.30 -5.75
CA CYS A 10 -1.07 14.68 -6.08
C CYS A 10 -0.03 14.66 -7.21
N SER A 11 -0.47 14.50 -8.46
CA SER A 11 0.37 14.75 -9.64
C SER A 11 -0.04 16.07 -10.29
N GLN A 12 0.95 16.84 -10.76
CA GLN A 12 0.75 18.11 -11.48
C GLN A 12 -0.12 17.94 -12.75
N ASP A 13 -0.23 16.72 -13.28
CA ASP A 13 -1.09 16.37 -14.42
C ASP A 13 -2.58 16.54 -14.12
N LEU A 14 -3.01 16.31 -12.87
CA LEU A 14 -4.41 16.53 -12.50
C LEU A 14 -4.76 18.02 -12.46
N ALA A 15 -3.78 18.88 -12.18
CA ALA A 15 -3.98 20.33 -12.14
C ALA A 15 -4.16 20.91 -13.55
N SER A 16 -3.39 20.45 -14.53
CA SER A 16 -3.54 20.86 -15.94
C SER A 16 -4.87 20.35 -16.55
N MET A 17 -5.41 19.25 -16.03
CA MET A 17 -6.71 18.70 -16.41
C MET A 17 -7.90 19.34 -15.68
N GLY A 18 -7.68 20.30 -14.77
CA GLY A 18 -8.74 20.90 -13.94
C GLY A 18 -9.39 19.92 -12.95
N LEU A 19 -8.75 18.78 -12.70
CA LEU A 19 -9.20 17.70 -11.82
C LEU A 19 -8.57 17.80 -10.42
N ASP A 20 -7.54 18.64 -10.26
CA ASP A 20 -6.91 18.89 -8.97
C ASP A 20 -7.87 19.64 -8.05
N ARG A 21 -8.42 18.91 -7.09
CA ARG A 21 -9.18 19.48 -5.98
C ARG A 21 -8.22 19.58 -4.82
N LYS A 22 -7.71 20.79 -4.57
CA LYS A 22 -6.93 21.09 -3.37
C LYS A 22 -7.80 20.82 -2.13
N ARG A 23 -7.67 19.63 -1.55
CA ARG A 23 -8.34 19.24 -0.30
C ARG A 23 -7.38 19.50 0.84
N SER A 24 -7.70 20.47 1.69
CA SER A 24 -6.92 20.80 2.89
C SER A 24 -7.32 19.99 4.12
N ALA A 25 -8.44 19.28 4.06
CA ALA A 25 -8.93 18.39 5.11
C ALA A 25 -9.82 17.28 4.52
N VAL A 26 -9.82 16.12 5.17
CA VAL A 26 -10.71 14.98 4.90
C VAL A 26 -11.15 14.45 6.26
N GLU A 27 -12.47 14.30 6.45
CA GLU A 27 -13.06 13.70 7.65
C GLU A 27 -12.49 12.29 7.88
N GLY A 28 -12.03 12.00 9.10
CA GLY A 28 -11.38 10.73 9.45
C GLY A 28 -9.90 10.63 9.08
N MET A 29 -9.30 11.70 8.56
CA MET A 29 -7.85 11.84 8.30
C MET A 29 -7.26 13.05 9.04
N GLU A 30 -7.74 13.30 10.26
CA GLU A 30 -7.20 14.35 11.11
C GLU A 30 -5.76 14.04 11.52
N GLU A 31 -4.96 15.09 11.73
CA GLU A 31 -3.63 14.95 12.29
C GLU A 31 -3.69 14.27 13.66
N THR A 32 -2.86 13.26 13.86
CA THR A 32 -2.80 12.51 15.12
C THR A 32 -1.37 12.19 15.51
N ASN A 33 -1.09 12.20 16.81
CA ASN A 33 0.22 11.86 17.34
C ASN A 33 0.26 10.38 17.69
N LEU A 34 1.25 9.67 17.13
CA LEU A 34 1.49 8.25 17.41
C LEU A 34 2.82 8.07 18.13
N SER A 35 2.83 7.17 19.11
CA SER A 35 4.05 6.61 19.68
C SER A 35 4.32 5.28 18.99
N LEU A 36 5.48 5.16 18.33
CA LEU A 36 5.89 3.96 17.59
C LEU A 36 6.87 3.11 18.41
N ASP A 37 6.65 1.80 18.44
CA ASP A 37 7.51 0.82 19.09
C ASP A 37 8.41 0.13 18.07
N TRP A 38 9.66 0.59 17.99
CA TRP A 38 10.66 0.03 17.09
C TRP A 38 11.30 -1.27 17.60
N SER A 39 11.06 -1.65 18.86
CA SER A 39 11.65 -2.85 19.46
C SER A 39 10.94 -4.15 19.05
N THR A 40 9.68 -4.04 18.59
CA THR A 40 8.83 -5.17 18.23
C THR A 40 8.42 -5.16 16.75
N VAL A 41 9.25 -4.57 15.89
CA VAL A 41 8.95 -4.45 14.46
C VAL A 41 8.95 -5.81 13.77
N ARG A 42 7.93 -6.03 12.93
CA ARG A 42 7.87 -7.23 12.10
C ARG A 42 8.29 -6.90 10.67
N LEU A 43 9.31 -7.60 10.18
CA LEU A 43 9.73 -7.53 8.78
C LEU A 43 9.03 -8.65 7.99
N ILE A 44 8.16 -8.29 7.06
CA ILE A 44 7.23 -9.21 6.40
C ILE A 44 7.43 -9.18 4.88
N PRO A 45 7.67 -10.32 4.22
CA PRO A 45 7.67 -10.39 2.76
C PRO A 45 6.26 -10.25 2.21
N VAL A 46 6.11 -9.47 1.14
CA VAL A 46 4.84 -9.30 0.42
C VAL A 46 4.82 -10.28 -0.74
N ILE A 47 3.98 -11.30 -0.63
CA ILE A 47 3.94 -12.44 -1.57
C ILE A 47 2.66 -12.36 -2.40
N ALA A 48 2.77 -12.44 -3.73
CA ALA A 48 1.63 -12.49 -4.63
C ALA A 48 0.78 -13.75 -4.37
N ASP A 49 -0.55 -13.61 -4.37
CA ASP A 49 -1.50 -14.72 -4.20
C ASP A 49 -2.26 -15.07 -5.50
N GLU A 50 -1.96 -14.34 -6.58
CA GLU A 50 -2.54 -14.53 -7.90
C GLU A 50 -1.49 -14.39 -9.02
N LYS A 51 -1.91 -14.69 -10.26
CA LYS A 51 -1.12 -14.44 -11.46
C LYS A 51 -1.64 -13.18 -12.15
N VAL A 52 -0.77 -12.20 -12.37
CA VAL A 52 -1.10 -10.96 -13.09
C VAL A 52 -0.13 -10.77 -14.25
N LYS A 53 -0.66 -10.52 -15.44
CA LYS A 53 0.15 -10.21 -16.62
C LYS A 53 0.37 -8.69 -16.68
N PHE A 54 1.61 -8.28 -16.87
CA PHE A 54 1.97 -6.87 -17.01
C PHE A 54 2.55 -6.56 -18.40
N GLN A 55 2.28 -5.35 -18.87
CA GLN A 55 3.10 -4.66 -19.87
C GLN A 55 4.22 -3.85 -19.21
N VAL A 56 5.18 -3.41 -20.01
CA VAL A 56 6.27 -2.53 -19.54
C VAL A 56 5.68 -1.20 -19.05
N GLY A 57 6.02 -0.79 -17.83
CA GLY A 57 5.57 0.46 -17.20
C GLY A 57 4.16 0.39 -16.61
N GLU A 58 3.43 -0.71 -16.81
CA GLU A 58 2.07 -0.86 -16.32
C GLU A 58 2.03 -0.98 -14.79
N THR A 59 1.07 -0.30 -14.16
CA THR A 59 0.83 -0.34 -12.72
C THR A 59 -0.53 -0.96 -12.45
N LEU A 60 -0.56 -2.08 -11.73
CA LEU A 60 -1.78 -2.82 -11.41
C LEU A 60 -1.85 -3.12 -9.91
N ILE A 61 -3.06 -3.42 -9.44
CA ILE A 61 -3.29 -4.00 -8.14
C ILE A 61 -3.12 -5.51 -8.25
N VAL A 62 -2.36 -6.09 -7.32
CA VAL A 62 -2.08 -7.52 -7.21
C VAL A 62 -2.57 -8.01 -5.85
N SER A 63 -3.33 -9.10 -5.83
CA SER A 63 -3.70 -9.79 -4.59
C SER A 63 -2.48 -10.43 -3.97
N ILE A 64 -2.35 -10.24 -2.66
CA ILE A 64 -1.21 -10.75 -1.87
C ILE A 64 -1.71 -11.65 -0.76
N LYS A 65 -0.79 -12.46 -0.22
CA LYS A 65 -1.07 -13.17 1.03
C LYS A 65 -1.44 -12.15 2.12
N PRO A 66 -2.54 -12.37 2.86
CA PRO A 66 -3.01 -11.42 3.86
C PRO A 66 -1.95 -11.07 4.90
N ILE A 67 -1.79 -9.78 5.20
CA ILE A 67 -0.91 -9.25 6.23
C ILE A 67 -1.76 -8.48 7.24
N GLU A 68 -1.77 -8.94 8.49
CA GLU A 68 -2.45 -8.24 9.58
C GLU A 68 -1.68 -6.98 9.97
N ILE A 69 -2.39 -5.86 10.06
CA ILE A 69 -1.87 -4.56 10.44
C ILE A 69 -2.72 -4.06 11.61
N PRO A 70 -2.24 -4.19 12.86
CA PRO A 70 -2.99 -3.74 14.02
C PRO A 70 -3.31 -2.24 13.97
N ALA A 71 -4.33 -1.84 14.71
CA ALA A 71 -4.65 -0.44 14.95
C ALA A 71 -3.39 0.34 15.35
N TYR A 72 -3.31 1.58 14.88
CA TYR A 72 -2.21 2.53 15.08
C TYR A 72 -0.83 2.09 14.56
N SER A 73 -0.71 0.90 13.95
CA SER A 73 0.55 0.46 13.35
C SER A 73 0.83 1.20 12.04
N THR A 74 2.11 1.50 11.81
CA THR A 74 2.62 2.10 10.58
C THR A 74 3.25 1.03 9.70
N VAL A 75 2.97 1.09 8.40
CA VAL A 75 3.62 0.26 7.39
C VAL A 75 4.72 1.07 6.73
N ILE A 76 5.93 0.54 6.70
CA ILE A 76 7.07 1.15 6.03
C ILE A 76 7.59 0.19 4.99
N GLN A 77 7.76 0.65 3.75
CA GLN A 77 8.36 -0.18 2.72
C GLN A 77 9.85 -0.39 2.98
N SER A 78 10.32 -1.63 2.91
CA SER A 78 11.73 -1.95 2.88
C SER A 78 12.26 -1.80 1.46
N PHE A 79 13.42 -1.15 1.32
CA PHE A 79 14.15 -1.11 0.05
C PHE A 79 14.98 -2.38 -0.19
N TYR A 80 15.04 -3.28 0.79
CA TYR A 80 15.63 -4.61 0.67
C TYR A 80 14.54 -5.66 0.39
N GLY A 81 14.90 -6.74 -0.30
CA GLY A 81 13.93 -7.79 -0.67
C GLY A 81 12.94 -7.35 -1.74
N THR A 82 13.42 -6.69 -2.79
CA THR A 82 12.61 -6.16 -3.89
C THR A 82 12.48 -7.16 -5.05
N ASN A 83 11.38 -7.09 -5.80
CA ASN A 83 11.21 -7.87 -7.02
C ASN A 83 12.06 -7.28 -8.15
N GLY A 84 12.88 -8.09 -8.82
CA GLY A 84 13.75 -7.61 -9.91
C GLY A 84 13.01 -7.12 -11.16
N MET A 85 11.74 -7.51 -11.34
CA MET A 85 10.93 -7.15 -12.50
C MET A 85 10.26 -5.79 -12.36
N GLY A 86 10.19 -5.21 -11.15
CA GLY A 86 9.36 -4.03 -10.91
C GLY A 86 9.49 -3.42 -9.53
N HIS A 87 8.50 -2.64 -9.14
CA HIS A 87 8.46 -1.97 -7.85
C HIS A 87 7.05 -2.04 -7.25
N MET A 88 6.96 -2.50 -6.01
CA MET A 88 5.77 -2.36 -5.19
C MET A 88 5.73 -0.94 -4.61
N PHE A 89 4.59 -0.27 -4.63
CA PHE A 89 4.46 1.08 -4.05
C PHE A 89 3.83 1.09 -2.67
N CYS A 90 2.83 0.25 -2.45
CA CYS A 90 2.08 0.18 -1.20
C CYS A 90 1.33 -1.14 -1.07
N ILE A 91 0.87 -1.41 0.15
CA ILE A 91 -0.07 -2.50 0.47
C ILE A 91 -1.30 -1.92 1.16
N GLY A 92 -2.43 -2.61 1.04
CA GLY A 92 -3.68 -2.20 1.67
C GLY A 92 -4.82 -3.18 1.38
N CYS A 93 -6.05 -2.70 1.54
CA CYS A 93 -7.27 -3.41 1.16
C CYS A 93 -8.18 -2.47 0.35
N LEU A 94 -9.19 -3.02 -0.32
CA LEU A 94 -10.12 -2.24 -1.14
C LEU A 94 -11.14 -1.45 -0.30
N THR A 95 -11.33 -1.83 0.97
CA THR A 95 -12.22 -1.14 1.90
C THR A 95 -11.44 -0.13 2.72
N PHE A 96 -11.95 1.09 2.80
CA PHE A 96 -11.35 2.10 3.67
C PHE A 96 -11.45 1.69 5.14
N LYS A 97 -10.34 1.81 5.87
CA LYS A 97 -10.26 1.62 7.32
C LYS A 97 -9.40 2.72 7.92
N THR A 98 -9.80 3.20 9.08
CA THR A 98 -9.08 4.29 9.76
C THR A 98 -7.79 3.74 10.38
N HIS A 99 -6.94 4.65 10.86
CA HIS A 99 -5.74 4.28 11.60
C HIS A 99 -6.08 3.66 12.98
N ALA A 100 -7.31 3.80 13.48
CA ALA A 100 -7.75 3.23 14.76
C ALA A 100 -8.30 1.81 14.63
N ASP A 101 -8.51 1.32 13.40
CA ASP A 101 -9.04 -0.02 13.14
C ASP A 101 -7.92 -1.03 12.88
N ASP A 102 -8.13 -2.26 13.32
CA ASP A 102 -7.35 -3.40 12.81
C ASP A 102 -7.64 -3.59 11.32
N ARG A 103 -6.57 -3.75 10.56
CA ARG A 103 -6.57 -3.81 9.10
C ARG A 103 -5.94 -5.13 8.65
N VAL A 104 -6.36 -5.58 7.47
CA VAL A 104 -5.72 -6.69 6.77
C VAL A 104 -5.37 -6.17 5.39
N ALA A 105 -4.08 -6.15 5.07
CA ALA A 105 -3.64 -5.85 3.71
C ALA A 105 -3.65 -7.14 2.88
N ASP A 106 -4.49 -7.16 1.85
CA ASP A 106 -4.68 -8.29 0.92
C ASP A 106 -4.46 -7.87 -0.54
N LYS A 107 -4.05 -6.61 -0.76
CA LYS A 107 -3.72 -6.02 -2.05
C LYS A 107 -2.38 -5.28 -1.96
N ALA A 108 -1.63 -5.30 -3.06
CA ALA A 108 -0.45 -4.49 -3.28
C ALA A 108 -0.55 -3.75 -4.62
N MET A 109 -0.05 -2.52 -4.69
CA MET A 109 0.14 -1.83 -5.97
C MET A 109 1.55 -2.11 -6.49
N PHE A 110 1.65 -2.63 -7.70
CA PHE A 110 2.92 -3.01 -8.32
C PHE A 110 3.04 -2.44 -9.72
N GLN A 111 4.20 -1.86 -10.03
CA GLN A 111 4.56 -1.43 -11.38
C GLN A 111 5.65 -2.30 -11.95
N SER A 112 5.41 -2.85 -13.14
CA SER A 112 6.41 -3.64 -13.84
C SER A 112 7.35 -2.77 -14.67
N ARG A 113 8.64 -3.09 -14.67
CA ARG A 113 9.68 -2.48 -15.53
C ARG A 113 9.93 -3.30 -16.80
N VAL A 114 9.47 -4.54 -16.84
CA VAL A 114 9.65 -5.46 -17.97
C VAL A 114 8.33 -6.14 -18.32
N LYS A 115 8.22 -6.69 -19.53
CA LYS A 115 7.05 -7.45 -19.96
C LYS A 115 7.12 -8.88 -19.38
N ALA A 116 6.76 -9.02 -18.12
CA ALA A 116 6.75 -10.30 -17.41
C ALA A 116 5.52 -10.42 -16.52
N PRO A 117 4.95 -11.63 -16.37
CA PRO A 117 3.89 -11.85 -15.40
C PRO A 117 4.47 -11.91 -13.98
N VAL A 118 3.70 -11.41 -13.02
CA VAL A 118 3.81 -11.83 -11.62
C VAL A 118 3.05 -13.15 -11.47
N MET A 119 3.68 -14.12 -10.82
CA MET A 119 3.11 -15.43 -10.53
C MET A 119 2.71 -15.53 -9.06
N LYS A 120 1.73 -16.40 -8.77
CA LYS A 120 1.37 -16.74 -7.39
C LYS A 120 2.59 -17.31 -6.67
N GLY A 121 2.93 -16.75 -5.51
CA GLY A 121 4.11 -17.10 -4.73
C GLY A 121 5.31 -16.17 -4.94
N ASP A 122 5.28 -15.29 -5.93
CA ASP A 122 6.38 -14.36 -6.18
C ASP A 122 6.51 -13.33 -5.04
N LEU A 123 7.75 -13.00 -4.69
CA LEU A 123 8.07 -11.89 -3.81
C LEU A 123 7.88 -10.58 -4.56
N LEU A 124 6.96 -9.72 -4.11
CA LEU A 124 6.77 -8.38 -4.68
C LEU A 124 7.66 -7.33 -4.01
N GLY A 125 7.94 -7.52 -2.72
CA GLY A 125 8.69 -6.59 -1.89
C GLY A 125 8.69 -7.04 -0.44
N GLN A 126 9.14 -6.15 0.45
CA GLN A 126 9.12 -6.39 1.89
C GLN A 126 8.65 -5.12 2.60
N VAL A 127 7.95 -5.28 3.71
CA VAL A 127 7.47 -4.18 4.55
C VAL A 127 7.84 -4.40 6.00
N LEU A 128 7.95 -3.31 6.75
CA LEU A 128 8.05 -3.28 8.19
C LEU A 128 6.68 -2.89 8.72
N ILE A 129 6.14 -3.69 9.63
CA ILE A 129 4.98 -3.32 10.44
C ILE A 129 5.53 -2.84 11.78
N VAL A 130 5.45 -1.53 12.00
CA VAL A 130 5.89 -0.87 13.23
C VAL A 130 4.66 -0.67 14.11
N PRO A 131 4.52 -1.39 15.23
CA PRO A 131 3.42 -1.19 16.15
C PRO A 131 3.39 0.23 16.68
N GLY A 132 2.20 0.75 16.88
CA GLY A 132 2.01 2.09 17.42
C GLY A 132 0.84 2.15 18.36
N LYS A 133 0.74 3.28 19.07
CA LYS A 133 -0.43 3.65 19.87
C LYS A 133 -0.65 5.16 19.78
N LYS A 134 -1.89 5.58 19.97
CA LYS A 134 -2.21 7.01 20.11
C LYS A 134 -1.48 7.57 21.34
N LYS A 135 -0.83 8.72 21.15
CA LYS A 135 -0.17 9.47 22.23
C LYS A 135 -1.19 10.27 23.05
#